data_AF-A0A8D2FGD5-F1
#
_entry.id   AF-A0A8D2FGD5-F1
#
_cell.length_a   1.000
_cell.length_b   1.000
_cell.length_c   1.000
_cell.angle_alpha   90.00
_cell.angle_beta   90.00
_cell.angle_gamma   90.00
#
_symmetry.space_group_name_H-M   'P 1'
#
loop_
_entity.id
_entity.type
_entity.pdbx_description
1 polymer ?
#
loop_
_entity_poly.entity_id
_entity_poly.type
_entity_poly.pdbx_seq_one_letter_code
_entity_poly.pdbx_strand_id
1 'polypeptide(L)'
;MRLSVCLLLVSLALSCYQANAAVCPAVVSELFDFLFISERGFKLYLARYNAPPEFVAAKLRVKRCMDQMLQTRSLIAETLVKILKKCSM
;
A
#
# COMPACT_ATOMS: atom_id res chain seq x y z
N MET A 1 -24.10 -24.79 -23.35
CA MET A 1 -22.67 -24.59 -22.99
C MET A 1 -22.04 -23.31 -23.53
N ARG A 2 -22.58 -22.62 -24.55
CA ARG A 2 -22.01 -21.34 -25.03
C ARG A 2 -22.34 -20.14 -24.13
N LEU A 3 -23.52 -20.12 -23.50
CA LEU A 3 -23.96 -19.04 -22.60
C LEU A 3 -23.11 -18.91 -21.33
N SER A 4 -22.64 -20.03 -20.77
CA SER A 4 -21.81 -20.02 -19.55
C SER A 4 -20.44 -19.39 -19.79
N VAL A 5 -19.85 -19.59 -20.98
CA VAL A 5 -18.56 -18.99 -21.35
C VAL A 5 -18.71 -17.47 -21.54
N CYS A 6 -19.77 -17.02 -22.20
CA CYS A 6 -20.04 -15.59 -22.36
C CYS A 6 -20.28 -14.91 -21.00
N LEU A 7 -21.04 -15.54 -20.10
CA LEU A 7 -21.26 -15.03 -18.75
C LEU A 7 -19.96 -14.94 -17.96
N LEU A 8 -19.10 -15.97 -18.00
CA LEU A 8 -17.79 -15.94 -17.35
C LEU A 8 -16.89 -14.82 -17.88
N LEU A 9 -16.86 -14.61 -19.20
CA LEU A 9 -16.07 -13.52 -19.81
C LEU A 9 -16.59 -12.14 -19.42
N VAL A 10 -17.91 -11.96 -19.35
CA VAL A 10 -18.53 -10.70 -18.89
C VAL A 10 -18.23 -10.48 -17.41
N SER A 11 -18.37 -11.52 -16.57
CA SER A 11 -18.02 -11.44 -15.15
C SER A 11 -16.55 -11.08 -14.96
N LEU A 12 -15.64 -11.72 -15.72
CA LEU A 12 -14.21 -11.45 -15.66
C LEU A 12 -13.89 -10.02 -16.11
N ALA A 13 -14.50 -9.57 -17.21
CA ALA A 13 -14.36 -8.20 -17.69
C ALA A 13 -14.85 -7.17 -16.67
N LEU A 14 -16.00 -7.40 -16.03
CA LEU A 14 -16.51 -6.52 -14.96
C LEU A 14 -15.65 -6.57 -13.69
N SER A 15 -15.18 -7.75 -13.27
CA SER A 15 -14.33 -7.89 -12.08
C SER A 15 -12.93 -7.33 -12.29
N CYS A 16 -12.42 -7.34 -13.52
CA CYS A 16 -11.09 -6.84 -13.87
C CYS A 16 -11.12 -5.41 -14.43
N TYR A 17 -12.28 -4.81 -14.69
CA TYR A 17 -12.41 -3.45 -15.20
C TYR A 17 -11.76 -2.41 -14.27
N GLN A 18 -11.83 -2.64 -12.96
CA GLN A 18 -11.16 -1.80 -11.95
C GLN A 18 -9.71 -2.19 -11.66
N ALA A 19 -9.17 -3.25 -12.27
CA ALA A 19 -7.76 -3.60 -12.19
C ALA A 19 -6.94 -2.73 -13.17
N ASN A 20 -7.07 -1.42 -13.05
CA ASN A 20 -6.40 -0.41 -13.88
C ASN A 20 -4.94 -0.17 -13.50
N ALA A 21 -4.32 -1.10 -12.73
CA ALA A 21 -2.97 -1.01 -12.17
C ALA A 21 -2.67 0.27 -11.37
N ALA A 22 -3.67 1.12 -11.14
CA ALA A 22 -3.54 2.37 -10.43
C ALA A 22 -3.22 2.10 -8.97
N VAL A 23 -2.17 2.76 -8.47
CA VAL A 23 -1.77 2.61 -7.08
C VAL A 23 -2.84 3.23 -6.17
N CYS A 24 -3.28 2.48 -5.16
CA CYS A 24 -4.21 2.98 -4.17
C CYS A 24 -3.60 4.18 -3.41
N PRO A 25 -4.25 5.37 -3.39
CA PRO A 25 -3.73 6.53 -2.68
C PRO A 25 -3.44 6.27 -1.20
N ALA A 26 -4.25 5.43 -0.55
CA ALA A 26 -4.06 5.06 0.85
C ALA A 26 -2.76 4.28 1.09
N VAL A 27 -2.34 3.45 0.12
CA VAL A 27 -1.06 2.72 0.18
C VAL A 27 0.10 3.69 0.03
N VAL A 28 -0.01 4.67 -0.89
CA VAL A 28 0.99 5.72 -1.06
C VAL A 28 1.18 6.50 0.23
N SER A 29 0.10 7.01 0.81
CA SER A 29 0.14 7.72 2.09
C SER A 29 0.75 6.85 3.19
N GLU A 30 0.42 5.56 3.25
CA GLU A 30 0.92 4.69 4.32
C GLU A 30 2.43 4.51 4.20
N LEU A 31 2.96 4.32 3.00
CA LEU A 31 4.39 4.17 2.78
C LEU A 31 5.15 5.44 3.17
N PHE A 32 4.64 6.62 2.82
CA PHE A 32 5.28 7.88 3.22
C PHE A 32 5.20 8.12 4.72
N ASP A 33 4.04 7.88 5.34
CA ASP A 33 3.87 8.05 6.78
C ASP A 33 4.70 7.04 7.58
N PHE A 34 4.84 5.82 7.06
CA PHE A 34 5.73 4.80 7.62
C PHE A 34 7.18 5.26 7.64
N LEU A 35 7.65 5.92 6.57
CA LEU A 35 9.03 6.40 6.46
C LEU A 35 9.28 7.67 7.29
N PHE A 36 8.35 8.61 7.33
CA PHE A 36 8.65 9.97 7.80
C PHE A 36 8.03 10.35 9.14
N ILE A 37 6.89 9.77 9.51
CA ILE A 37 6.21 10.12 10.77
C ILE A 37 6.82 9.30 11.92
N SER A 38 6.75 9.81 13.16
CA SER A 38 7.14 9.06 14.35
C SER A 38 6.33 7.77 14.54
N GLU A 39 6.85 6.78 15.27
CA GLU A 39 6.13 5.54 15.58
C GLU A 39 4.76 5.81 16.22
N ARG A 40 4.67 6.79 17.12
CA ARG A 40 3.40 7.20 17.75
C ARG A 40 2.40 7.75 16.73
N GLY A 41 2.86 8.65 15.86
CA GLY A 41 2.00 9.22 14.82
C GLY A 41 1.55 8.16 13.82
N PHE A 42 2.45 7.25 13.44
CA PHE A 42 2.12 6.14 12.54
C PHE A 42 1.15 5.13 13.17
N LYS A 43 1.25 4.87 14.49
CA LYS A 43 0.28 4.05 15.21
C LYS A 43 -1.13 4.67 15.19
N LEU A 44 -1.24 5.99 15.39
CA LEU A 44 -2.51 6.71 15.28
C LEU A 44 -3.07 6.65 13.85
N TYR A 45 -2.20 6.83 12.86
CA TYR A 45 -2.56 6.67 11.46
C TYR A 45 -3.13 5.26 11.16
N LEU A 46 -2.51 4.19 11.66
CA LEU A 46 -2.97 2.82 11.44
C LEU A 46 -4.37 2.53 12.03
N ALA A 47 -4.80 3.27 13.05
CA ALA A 47 -6.10 3.06 13.71
C ALA A 47 -7.28 3.18 12.73
N ARG A 48 -7.15 3.98 11.66
CA ARG A 48 -8.21 4.17 10.65
C ARG A 48 -8.58 2.92 9.87
N TYR A 49 -7.70 1.91 9.84
CA TYR A 49 -7.94 0.67 9.11
C TYR A 49 -8.67 -0.39 9.94
N ASN A 50 -8.91 -0.15 11.24
CA ASN A 50 -9.52 -1.12 12.15
C ASN A 50 -8.88 -2.53 12.07
N ALA A 51 -7.56 -2.58 11.87
CA ALA A 51 -6.84 -3.83 11.72
C ALA A 51 -6.68 -4.54 13.08
N PRO A 52 -6.65 -5.89 13.10
CA PRO A 52 -6.27 -6.66 14.27
C PRO A 52 -5.00 -6.14 14.95
N PRO A 53 -4.96 -6.13 16.29
CA PRO A 53 -3.84 -5.55 17.04
C PRO A 53 -2.50 -6.25 16.75
N GLU A 54 -2.55 -7.54 16.39
CA GLU A 54 -1.39 -8.33 15.96
C GLU A 54 -0.73 -7.77 14.69
N PHE A 55 -1.50 -7.32 13.70
CA PHE A 55 -0.96 -6.74 12.47
C PHE A 55 -0.39 -5.34 12.71
N VAL A 56 -1.03 -4.55 13.56
CA VAL A 56 -0.51 -3.24 13.99
C VAL A 56 0.84 -3.44 14.71
N ALA A 57 0.92 -4.39 15.64
CA ALA A 57 2.15 -4.70 16.37
C ALA A 57 3.28 -5.16 15.44
N ALA A 58 2.96 -6.04 14.48
CA ALA A 58 3.92 -6.50 13.47
C ALA A 58 4.44 -5.33 12.63
N LYS A 59 3.56 -4.45 12.15
CA LYS A 59 3.95 -3.27 11.36
C LYS A 59 4.82 -2.30 12.17
N LEU A 60 4.47 -2.02 13.42
CA LEU A 60 5.27 -1.16 14.32
C LEU A 60 6.64 -1.75 14.62
N ARG A 61 6.76 -3.09 14.69
CA ARG A 61 8.07 -3.75 14.83
C ARG A 61 8.98 -3.43 13.63
N VAL A 62 8.46 -3.51 12.41
CA VAL A 62 9.24 -3.15 11.20
C VAL A 62 9.56 -1.66 11.19
N LYS A 63 8.63 -0.80 11.62
CA LYS A 63 8.86 0.65 11.72
C LYS A 63 10.05 0.97 12.63
N ARG A 64 10.14 0.36 13.81
CA ARG A 64 11.27 0.57 14.73
C ARG A 64 12.62 0.26 14.09
N CYS A 65 12.70 -0.79 13.28
CA CYS A 65 13.91 -1.08 12.51
C CYS A 65 14.18 -0.03 11.42
N MET A 66 13.13 0.40 10.70
CA MET A 66 13.27 1.43 9.66
C MET A 66 13.72 2.79 10.22
N ASP A 67 13.20 3.18 11.39
CA ASP A 67 13.52 4.46 12.03
C ASP A 67 15.00 4.55 12.45
N GLN A 68 15.70 3.42 12.61
CA GLN A 68 17.14 3.36 12.87
C GLN A 68 18.02 3.52 11.60
N MET A 69 17.43 3.41 10.40
CA MET A 69 18.16 3.39 9.12
C MET A 69 18.01 4.70 8.34
N LEU A 70 18.53 5.82 8.89
CA LEU A 70 18.32 7.17 8.33
C LEU A 70 18.72 7.33 6.86
N GLN A 71 19.90 6.83 6.46
CA GLN A 71 20.39 6.96 5.07
C GLN A 71 19.57 6.12 4.10
N THR A 72 19.29 4.86 4.46
CA THR A 72 18.49 3.93 3.65
C THR A 72 17.06 4.43 3.46
N ARG A 73 16.49 5.05 4.49
CA ARG A 73 15.12 5.60 4.48
C ARG A 73 14.91 6.63 3.38
N SER A 74 15.87 7.55 3.20
CA SER A 74 15.82 8.56 2.14
C SER A 74 15.92 7.95 0.74
N LEU A 75 16.79 6.95 0.56
CA LEU A 75 16.93 6.23 -0.72
C LEU A 75 15.66 5.45 -1.09
N ILE A 76 15.00 4.83 -0.10
CA ILE A 76 13.71 4.16 -0.29
C ILE A 76 12.64 5.16 -0.72
N ALA A 77 12.54 6.31 -0.05
CA ALA A 77 11.58 7.34 -0.40
C ALA A 77 11.79 7.85 -1.84
N GLU A 78 13.04 8.12 -2.23
CA GLU A 78 13.36 8.54 -3.60
C GLU A 78 12.99 7.48 -4.64
N THR A 79 13.27 6.21 -4.32
CA THR A 79 12.90 5.07 -5.18
C THR A 79 11.39 4.95 -5.33
N LEU A 80 10.63 5.14 -4.25
CA LEU A 80 9.16 5.14 -4.28
C LEU A 80 8.62 6.25 -5.17
N VAL A 81 9.16 7.47 -5.08
CA VAL A 81 8.77 8.59 -5.95
C VAL A 81 9.03 8.24 -7.43
N LYS A 82 10.15 7.59 -7.75
CA LYS A 82 10.45 7.14 -9.12
C LYS A 82 9.46 6.09 -9.62
N ILE A 83 9.09 5.12 -8.76
CA ILE A 83 8.08 4.10 -9.09
C ILE A 83 6.72 4.74 -9.34
N LEU A 84 6.27 5.64 -8.45
CA LEU A 84 4.96 6.29 -8.58
C LEU A 84 4.87 7.14 -9.85
N LYS A 85 5.94 7.87 -10.23
CA LYS A 85 5.99 8.60 -11.50
C LYS A 85 5.86 7.69 -12.73
N LYS A 86 6.32 6.44 -12.64
CA LYS A 86 6.32 5.49 -13.77
C LYS A 86 5.04 4.64 -13.84
N CYS A 87 4.46 4.30 -12.69
CA CYS A 87 3.39 3.31 -12.59
C CYS A 87 2.03 3.88 -12.16
N SER A 88 1.96 5.14 -11.74
CA SER A 88 0.69 5.82 -11.39
C SER A 88 0.23 6.82 -12.45
N MET A 89 0.90 6.83 -13.62
CA MET A 89 0.45 7.49 -14.85
C MET A 89 -0.02 6.46 -15.86
#